data_AF-A0AAU3Q2Q2-F1
#
_entry.id   AF-A0AAU3Q2Q2-F1
#
_cell.length_a   1.000
_cell.length_b   1.000
_cell.length_c   1.000
_cell.angle_alpha   90.00
_cell.angle_beta   90.00
_cell.angle_gamma   90.00
#
_symmetry.space_group_name_H-M   'P 1'
#
loop_
_entity.id
_entity.type
_entity.pdbx_description
1 polymer ?
#
loop_
_entity_poly.entity_id
_entity_poly.type
_entity_poly.pdbx_seq_one_letter_code
_entity_poly.pdbx_strand_id
1 'polypeptide(L)'
;MRVVADRSELRSILARATGVDGKEHDRRAPVYFAHGVVSAQRMSMWVEGDTVILGSWVGELKEQYSAFYSNTAAVQGLLGLADHGWKVRANLHLAYFRCPPGRRWYPKMLPSAEDYVHRWTRDLSPAGSKPREAVADPAFEHWLVDEGFVDAEELLGLRNWLNGHRLPKVDVRPSIEVTWYCDEPRPSVPAIRRAINEFLTAIREPVLP
;
A
#
# COMPACT_ATOMS: atom_id res chain seq x y z
N MET A 1 -19.72 24.95 -3.30
CA MET A 1 -18.35 24.39 -3.26
C MET A 1 -17.92 24.33 -1.81
N ARG A 2 -17.72 23.14 -1.23
CA ARG A 2 -17.23 23.02 0.16
C ARG A 2 -15.74 23.34 0.18
N VAL A 3 -15.26 24.06 1.18
CA VAL A 3 -13.81 24.35 1.30
C VAL A 3 -13.14 23.17 2.00
N VAL A 4 -12.48 22.32 1.21
CA VAL A 4 -11.70 21.17 1.70
C VAL A 4 -10.37 21.63 2.26
N ALA A 5 -9.85 20.90 3.26
CA ALA A 5 -8.53 21.11 3.81
C ALA A 5 -7.46 21.10 2.71
N ASP A 6 -6.55 22.07 2.75
CA ASP A 6 -5.40 22.07 1.86
C ASP A 6 -4.31 21.10 2.36
N ARG A 7 -3.28 20.88 1.54
CA ARG A 7 -2.19 19.95 1.85
C ARG A 7 -1.45 20.30 3.15
N SER A 8 -1.28 21.59 3.47
CA SER A 8 -0.60 22.05 4.68
C SER A 8 -1.45 21.75 5.92
N GLU A 9 -2.76 21.98 5.82
CA GLU A 9 -3.74 21.66 6.86
C GLU A 9 -3.78 20.13 7.11
N LEU A 10 -3.89 19.32 6.05
CA LEU A 10 -3.84 17.85 6.18
C LEU A 10 -2.56 17.35 6.86
N ARG A 11 -1.41 17.92 6.51
CA ARG A 11 -0.13 17.60 7.17
C ARG A 11 -0.17 17.95 8.65
N SER A 12 -0.68 19.13 9.01
CA SER A 12 -0.79 19.56 10.40
C SER A 12 -1.71 18.64 11.20
N ILE A 13 -2.87 18.27 10.63
CA ILE A 13 -3.81 17.33 11.24
C ILE A 13 -3.14 15.98 11.48
N LEU A 14 -2.50 15.41 10.45
CA LEU A 14 -1.86 14.09 10.57
C LEU A 14 -0.69 14.10 11.56
N ALA A 15 0.12 15.16 11.57
CA ALA A 15 1.22 15.31 12.51
C ALA A 15 0.72 15.39 13.96
N ARG A 16 -0.34 16.17 14.21
CA ARG A 16 -0.98 16.25 15.54
C ARG A 16 -1.67 14.95 15.93
N ALA A 17 -2.25 14.22 14.97
CA ALA A 17 -2.89 12.94 15.24
C ALA A 17 -1.88 11.86 15.63
N THR A 18 -0.68 11.90 15.05
CA THR A 18 0.37 10.88 15.25
C THR A 18 1.43 11.25 16.28
N GLY A 19 1.58 12.54 16.60
CA GLY A 19 2.70 13.04 17.39
C GLY A 19 4.05 13.00 16.66
N VAL A 20 4.04 12.81 15.33
CA VAL A 20 5.24 12.71 14.50
C VAL A 20 5.15 13.77 13.40
N ASP A 21 6.27 14.44 13.13
CA ASP A 21 6.31 15.45 12.07
C ASP A 21 6.00 14.84 10.69
N GLY A 22 5.03 15.44 10.01
CA GLY A 22 4.72 15.10 8.63
C GLY A 22 5.82 15.55 7.68
N LYS A 23 6.17 14.71 6.70
CA LYS A 23 7.09 15.09 5.62
C LYS A 23 6.30 15.61 4.44
N GLU A 24 6.88 16.51 3.65
CA GLU A 24 6.34 16.80 2.32
C GLU A 24 6.87 15.73 1.36
N HIS A 25 5.96 14.97 0.76
CA HIS A 25 6.30 14.03 -0.29
C HIS A 25 5.14 13.92 -1.28
N ASP A 26 5.36 14.40 -2.49
CA ASP A 26 4.39 14.34 -3.59
C ASP A 26 3.08 15.14 -3.27
N ARG A 27 1.94 14.71 -3.82
CA ARG A 27 0.60 15.27 -3.58
C ARG A 27 -0.03 14.82 -2.25
N ARG A 28 0.69 14.06 -1.43
CA ARG A 28 0.20 13.49 -0.17
C ARG A 28 0.90 14.15 1.01
N ALA A 29 0.26 14.12 2.17
CA ALA A 29 0.87 14.47 3.45
C ALA A 29 1.16 13.19 4.22
N PRO A 30 2.35 12.57 4.08
CA PRO A 30 2.73 11.39 4.86
C PRO A 30 3.30 11.71 6.24
N VAL A 31 2.98 10.84 7.19
CA VAL A 31 3.74 10.64 8.43
C VAL A 31 4.32 9.23 8.39
N TYR A 32 5.63 9.12 8.61
CA TYR A 32 6.31 7.84 8.73
C TYR A 32 6.28 7.41 10.20
N PHE A 33 5.82 6.19 10.48
CA PHE A 33 5.77 5.71 11.86
C PHE A 33 7.19 5.62 12.43
N ALA A 34 7.40 6.28 13.57
CA ALA A 34 8.68 6.30 14.27
C ALA A 34 8.79 5.22 15.36
N HIS A 35 7.67 4.62 15.75
CA HIS A 35 7.55 3.62 16.81
C HIS A 35 7.20 2.28 16.18
N GLY A 36 7.93 1.20 16.51
CA GLY A 36 7.55 -0.22 16.50
C GLY A 36 6.72 -0.86 15.38
N VAL A 37 6.20 -0.11 14.40
CA VAL A 37 5.30 -0.57 13.36
C VAL A 37 6.14 -1.20 12.27
N VAL A 38 5.95 -2.50 12.05
CA VAL A 38 6.78 -3.28 11.13
C VAL A 38 6.12 -3.43 9.76
N SER A 39 4.81 -3.68 9.73
CA SER A 39 4.05 -4.11 8.55
C SER A 39 3.66 -2.96 7.61
N ALA A 40 3.76 -1.71 8.06
CA ALA A 40 3.48 -0.51 7.28
C ALA A 40 4.47 0.61 7.61
N GLN A 41 4.87 1.39 6.61
CA GLN A 41 5.88 2.44 6.83
C GLN A 41 5.29 3.78 7.29
N ARG A 42 4.10 4.09 6.80
CA ARG A 42 3.55 5.44 6.83
C ARG A 42 2.04 5.43 6.76
N MET A 43 1.45 6.45 7.33
CA MET A 43 0.09 6.88 7.03
C MET A 43 0.15 8.13 6.16
N SER A 44 -0.79 8.31 5.25
CA SER A 44 -0.85 9.48 4.35
C SER A 44 -2.24 10.05 4.28
N MET A 45 -2.34 11.37 4.21
CA MET A 45 -3.60 12.07 3.91
C MET A 45 -3.51 12.79 2.57
N TRP A 46 -4.61 12.80 1.83
CA TRP A 46 -4.75 13.58 0.59
C TRP A 46 -6.22 13.92 0.30
N VAL A 47 -6.43 14.76 -0.71
CA VAL A 47 -7.77 15.11 -1.22
C VAL A 47 -7.96 14.51 -2.60
N GLU A 48 -9.11 13.91 -2.84
CA GLU A 48 -9.59 13.53 -4.17
C GLU A 48 -10.99 14.14 -4.38
N GLY A 49 -11.09 15.06 -5.35
CA GLY A 49 -12.30 15.87 -5.50
C GLY A 49 -12.59 16.69 -4.24
N ASP A 50 -13.75 16.44 -3.63
CA ASP A 50 -14.19 17.09 -2.38
C ASP A 50 -13.99 16.20 -1.13
N THR A 51 -13.28 15.06 -1.26
CA THR A 51 -13.16 14.05 -0.21
C THR A 51 -11.75 13.96 0.35
N VAL A 52 -11.63 13.98 1.67
CA VAL A 52 -10.36 13.73 2.36
C VAL A 52 -10.19 12.22 2.54
N ILE A 53 -9.02 11.71 2.17
CA ILE A 53 -8.67 10.29 2.26
C ILE A 53 -7.50 10.12 3.20
N LEU A 54 -7.60 9.13 4.09
CA LEU A 54 -6.51 8.60 4.91
C LEU A 54 -6.12 7.24 4.34
N GLY A 55 -4.83 6.95 4.18
CA GLY A 55 -4.43 5.64 3.67
C GLY A 55 -2.98 5.23 3.91
N SER A 56 -2.77 3.93 3.79
CA SER A 56 -1.51 3.24 4.07
C SER A 56 -1.26 2.13 3.05
N TRP A 57 -0.01 1.69 2.98
CA TRP A 57 0.43 0.56 2.15
C TRP A 57 1.09 -0.48 3.05
N VAL A 58 0.40 -1.58 3.27
CA VAL A 58 0.88 -2.71 4.08
C VAL A 58 1.72 -3.62 3.18
N GLY A 59 2.81 -4.17 3.72
CA GLY A 59 3.64 -5.15 3.00
C GLY A 59 4.38 -4.60 1.78
N GLU A 60 4.74 -3.30 1.76
CA GLU A 60 5.44 -2.70 0.59
C GLU A 60 6.92 -3.13 0.51
N LEU A 61 7.58 -3.29 1.67
CA LEU A 61 9.00 -3.61 1.79
C LEU A 61 9.23 -5.03 2.33
N LYS A 62 10.45 -5.56 2.18
CA LYS A 62 10.79 -6.94 2.59
C LYS A 62 10.39 -7.27 4.02
N GLU A 63 10.85 -6.48 4.98
CA GLU A 63 10.53 -6.69 6.39
C GLU A 63 9.03 -6.56 6.66
N GLN A 64 8.35 -5.62 5.98
CA GLN A 64 6.91 -5.41 6.09
C GLN A 64 6.11 -6.61 5.62
N TYR A 65 6.34 -7.09 4.38
CA TYR A 65 5.54 -8.18 3.85
C TYR A 65 5.85 -9.50 4.57
N SER A 66 7.10 -9.71 4.99
CA SER A 66 7.46 -10.91 5.76
C SER A 66 6.77 -10.94 7.12
N ALA A 67 6.72 -9.81 7.82
CA ALA A 67 6.01 -9.70 9.10
C ALA A 67 4.49 -9.83 8.94
N PHE A 68 3.92 -9.17 7.93
CA PHE A 68 2.48 -9.14 7.72
C PHE A 68 1.91 -10.50 7.29
N TYR A 69 2.42 -11.07 6.18
CA TYR A 69 1.83 -12.29 5.61
C TYR A 69 2.09 -13.55 6.44
N SER A 70 3.07 -13.53 7.36
CA SER A 70 3.30 -14.61 8.32
C SER A 70 2.37 -14.54 9.54
N ASN A 71 1.64 -13.45 9.73
CA ASN A 71 0.72 -13.25 10.85
C ASN A 71 -0.74 -13.33 10.38
N THR A 72 -1.33 -14.52 10.50
CA THR A 72 -2.73 -14.77 10.12
C THR A 72 -3.70 -13.82 10.84
N ALA A 73 -3.44 -13.46 12.10
CA ALA A 73 -4.34 -12.56 12.85
C ALA A 73 -4.27 -11.11 12.35
N ALA A 74 -3.12 -10.66 11.84
CA ALA A 74 -2.98 -9.35 11.19
C ALA A 74 -3.64 -9.34 9.81
N VAL A 75 -3.47 -10.42 9.04
CA VAL A 75 -4.14 -10.62 7.74
C VAL A 75 -5.66 -10.55 7.89
N GLN A 76 -6.23 -11.32 8.81
CA GLN A 76 -7.67 -11.34 9.03
C GLN A 76 -8.19 -10.01 9.56
N GLY A 77 -7.45 -9.36 10.47
CA GLY A 77 -7.81 -8.03 10.96
C GLY A 77 -7.82 -6.98 9.86
N LEU A 78 -6.83 -7.00 8.95
CA LEU A 78 -6.80 -6.10 7.79
C LEU A 78 -8.04 -6.28 6.91
N LEU A 79 -8.39 -7.52 6.56
CA LEU A 79 -9.56 -7.79 5.71
C LEU A 79 -10.86 -7.35 6.39
N GLY A 80 -10.97 -7.55 7.71
CA GLY A 80 -12.11 -7.10 8.51
C GLY A 80 -12.29 -5.57 8.58
N LEU A 81 -11.27 -4.76 8.21
CA LEU A 81 -11.44 -3.30 8.12
C LEU A 81 -12.50 -2.91 7.06
N ALA A 82 -12.77 -3.77 6.08
CA ALA A 82 -13.81 -3.54 5.09
C ALA A 82 -15.20 -3.34 5.74
N ASP A 83 -15.50 -4.11 6.80
CA ASP A 83 -16.75 -4.00 7.55
C ASP A 83 -16.83 -2.71 8.39
N HIS A 84 -15.70 -2.02 8.55
CA HIS A 84 -15.54 -0.77 9.27
C HIS A 84 -15.45 0.45 8.34
N GLY A 85 -15.82 0.29 7.07
CA GLY A 85 -15.86 1.39 6.08
C GLY A 85 -14.50 1.72 5.44
N TRP A 86 -13.47 0.91 5.68
CA TRP A 86 -12.22 1.01 4.93
C TRP A 86 -12.36 0.32 3.58
N LYS A 87 -11.65 0.82 2.57
CA LYS A 87 -11.41 0.09 1.33
C LYS A 87 -10.05 -0.57 1.38
N VAL A 88 -10.05 -1.88 1.28
CA VAL A 88 -8.84 -2.71 1.18
C VAL A 88 -8.69 -3.16 -0.27
N ARG A 89 -7.53 -2.94 -0.87
CA ARG A 89 -7.28 -3.21 -2.29
C ARG A 89 -5.91 -3.84 -2.51
N ALA A 90 -5.87 -4.85 -3.38
CA ALA A 90 -4.62 -5.36 -3.91
C ALA A 90 -3.79 -4.23 -4.53
N ASN A 91 -2.48 -4.24 -4.30
CA ASN A 91 -1.56 -3.21 -4.80
C ASN A 91 -0.20 -3.81 -5.19
N LEU A 92 -0.22 -4.96 -5.87
CA LEU A 92 1.00 -5.54 -6.45
C LEU A 92 1.61 -4.53 -7.41
N HIS A 93 2.91 -4.32 -7.28
CA HIS A 93 3.66 -3.53 -8.23
C HIS A 93 5.09 -4.01 -8.34
N LEU A 94 5.68 -3.73 -9.50
CA LEU A 94 7.08 -3.95 -9.76
C LEU A 94 7.82 -2.61 -9.74
N ALA A 95 8.96 -2.60 -9.06
CA ALA A 95 9.74 -1.39 -8.89
C ALA A 95 11.22 -1.66 -9.00
N TYR A 96 11.97 -0.68 -9.50
CA TYR A 96 13.40 -0.64 -9.34
C TYR A 96 13.80 0.02 -8.02
N PHE A 97 15.06 -0.14 -7.60
CA PHE A 97 15.57 0.50 -6.40
C PHE A 97 15.33 2.03 -6.45
N ARG A 98 14.67 2.56 -5.42
CA ARG A 98 14.28 3.99 -5.31
C ARG A 98 13.40 4.52 -6.44
N CYS A 99 12.70 3.64 -7.16
CA CYS A 99 11.78 4.04 -8.22
C CYS A 99 10.61 4.87 -7.65
N PRO A 100 10.38 6.11 -8.14
CA PRO A 100 9.22 6.89 -7.71
C PRO A 100 7.93 6.19 -8.16
N PRO A 101 6.79 6.39 -7.47
CA PRO A 101 5.53 5.71 -7.77
C PRO A 101 5.15 5.73 -9.25
N GLY A 102 5.19 6.90 -9.92
CA GLY A 102 4.82 7.02 -11.34
C GLY A 102 5.75 6.33 -12.35
N ARG A 103 6.83 5.69 -11.91
CA ARG A 103 7.72 4.88 -12.76
C ARG A 103 7.66 3.38 -12.45
N ARG A 104 6.88 2.99 -11.44
CA ARG A 104 6.63 1.58 -11.11
C ARG A 104 5.62 1.01 -12.09
N TRP A 105 5.67 -0.29 -12.30
CA TRP A 105 4.63 -0.98 -13.06
C TRP A 105 3.56 -1.48 -12.11
N TYR A 106 2.32 -1.08 -12.40
CA TYR A 106 1.12 -1.50 -11.70
C TYR A 106 0.24 -2.23 -12.70
N PRO A 107 -0.18 -3.47 -12.42
CA PRO A 107 -1.29 -4.06 -13.15
C PRO A 107 -2.62 -3.42 -12.73
N LYS A 108 -3.68 -3.70 -13.49
CA LYS A 108 -5.07 -3.33 -13.20
C LYS A 108 -5.57 -3.88 -11.87
N MET A 109 -4.90 -4.91 -11.33
CA MET A 109 -5.28 -5.66 -10.13
C MET A 109 -6.64 -6.34 -10.30
N LEU A 110 -6.63 -7.55 -10.85
CA LEU A 110 -7.83 -8.38 -11.01
C LEU A 110 -8.40 -9.00 -9.72
N PRO A 111 -7.59 -9.47 -8.75
CA PRO A 111 -8.14 -10.22 -7.63
C PRO A 111 -8.81 -9.31 -6.59
N SER A 112 -9.79 -9.88 -5.88
CA SER A 112 -10.29 -9.28 -4.65
C SER A 112 -9.16 -9.13 -3.62
N ALA A 113 -9.32 -8.26 -2.62
CA ALA A 113 -8.33 -8.12 -1.55
C ALA A 113 -8.13 -9.44 -0.79
N GLU A 114 -9.20 -10.20 -0.58
CA GLU A 114 -9.17 -11.51 0.09
C GLU A 114 -8.37 -12.53 -0.72
N ASP A 115 -8.70 -12.72 -2.00
CA ASP A 115 -7.97 -13.64 -2.89
C ASP A 115 -6.49 -13.27 -2.99
N TYR A 116 -6.21 -11.97 -3.15
CA TYR A 116 -4.87 -11.44 -3.24
C TYR A 116 -4.03 -11.78 -2.00
N VAL A 117 -4.60 -11.57 -0.81
CA VAL A 117 -3.90 -11.84 0.45
C VAL A 117 -3.68 -13.34 0.65
N HIS A 118 -4.69 -14.16 0.35
CA HIS A 118 -4.57 -15.61 0.45
C HIS A 118 -3.46 -16.18 -0.42
N ARG A 119 -3.27 -15.65 -1.64
CA ARG A 119 -2.18 -16.08 -2.54
C ARG A 119 -0.81 -15.82 -1.92
N TRP A 120 -0.59 -14.63 -1.37
CA TRP A 120 0.67 -14.26 -0.73
C TRP A 120 0.93 -14.95 0.61
N THR A 121 -0.12 -15.25 1.38
CA THR A 121 0.01 -16.09 2.58
C THR A 121 0.37 -17.54 2.24
N ARG A 122 -0.06 -18.04 1.07
CA ARG A 122 0.27 -19.40 0.61
C ARG A 122 1.71 -19.50 0.10
N ASP A 123 2.14 -18.57 -0.73
CA ASP A 123 3.52 -18.53 -1.25
C ASP A 123 4.04 -17.09 -1.37
N LEU A 124 5.05 -16.79 -0.56
CA LEU A 124 5.72 -15.49 -0.54
C LEU A 124 7.05 -15.52 -1.32
N SER A 125 7.46 -16.68 -1.84
CA SER A 125 8.71 -16.86 -2.56
C SER A 125 8.86 -15.96 -3.79
N PRO A 126 7.79 -15.56 -4.53
CA PRO A 126 7.90 -14.66 -5.66
C PRO A 126 8.19 -13.20 -5.27
N ALA A 127 7.94 -12.82 -4.01
CA ALA A 127 8.14 -11.46 -3.53
C ALA A 127 9.63 -11.09 -3.38
N GLY A 128 9.89 -9.78 -3.34
CA GLY A 128 11.20 -9.20 -3.08
C GLY A 128 12.05 -8.99 -4.33
N SER A 129 13.33 -8.77 -4.10
CA SER A 129 14.27 -8.39 -5.16
C SER A 129 14.67 -9.61 -6.01
N LYS A 130 14.33 -9.55 -7.30
CA LYS A 130 14.59 -10.60 -8.30
C LYS A 130 15.58 -10.10 -9.35
N PRO A 131 16.45 -10.95 -9.90
CA PRO A 131 17.17 -10.65 -11.13
C PRO A 131 16.17 -10.26 -12.23
N ARG A 132 16.54 -9.29 -13.07
CA ARG A 132 15.68 -8.85 -14.18
C ARG A 132 15.31 -10.02 -15.09
N GLU A 133 16.26 -10.92 -15.34
CA GLU A 133 16.09 -12.11 -16.17
C GLU A 133 15.03 -13.05 -15.60
N ALA A 134 14.94 -13.17 -14.27
CA ALA A 134 13.93 -13.98 -13.62
C ALA A 134 12.51 -13.39 -13.75
N VAL A 135 12.39 -12.06 -13.82
CA VAL A 135 11.10 -11.38 -14.05
C VAL A 135 10.72 -11.37 -15.54
N ALA A 136 11.71 -11.38 -16.43
CA ALA A 136 11.51 -11.52 -17.87
C ALA A 136 11.30 -12.97 -18.33
N ASP A 137 11.44 -13.95 -17.42
CA ASP A 137 11.24 -15.36 -17.70
C ASP A 137 9.76 -15.63 -17.99
N PRO A 138 9.40 -16.36 -19.07
CA PRO A 138 8.02 -16.73 -19.35
C PRO A 138 7.32 -17.47 -18.19
N ALA A 139 8.05 -18.20 -17.35
CA ALA A 139 7.48 -18.84 -16.16
C ALA A 139 6.96 -17.83 -15.13
N PHE A 140 7.60 -16.65 -15.00
CA PHE A 140 7.11 -15.59 -14.12
C PHE A 140 5.84 -14.94 -14.70
N GLU A 141 5.80 -14.73 -16.02
CA GLU A 141 4.60 -14.23 -16.69
C GLU A 141 3.41 -15.19 -16.58
N HIS A 142 3.66 -16.49 -16.80
CA HIS A 142 2.64 -17.52 -16.59
C HIS A 142 2.16 -17.56 -15.14
N TRP A 143 3.08 -17.50 -14.18
CA TRP A 143 2.72 -17.42 -12.77
C TRP A 143 1.84 -16.21 -12.45
N LEU A 144 2.14 -15.02 -13.00
CA LEU A 144 1.31 -13.82 -12.82
C LEU A 144 -0.12 -14.01 -13.34
N VAL A 145 -0.28 -14.71 -14.47
CA VAL A 145 -1.58 -14.97 -15.09
C VAL A 145 -2.33 -16.10 -14.37
N ASP A 146 -1.66 -17.19 -14.05
CA ASP A 146 -2.23 -18.36 -13.37
C ASP A 146 -2.66 -18.03 -11.94
N GLU A 147 -1.84 -17.26 -11.23
CA GLU A 147 -2.20 -16.66 -9.95
C GLU A 147 -3.06 -15.41 -10.13
N GLY A 148 -3.65 -15.16 -11.31
CA GLY A 148 -4.66 -14.15 -11.58
C GLY A 148 -4.32 -12.73 -11.11
N PHE A 149 -3.04 -12.36 -11.05
CA PHE A 149 -2.61 -11.01 -10.72
C PHE A 149 -2.79 -10.05 -11.90
N VAL A 150 -2.67 -10.59 -13.13
CA VAL A 150 -2.77 -9.84 -14.39
C VAL A 150 -3.55 -10.63 -15.44
N ASP A 151 -4.12 -9.91 -16.42
CA ASP A 151 -4.60 -10.53 -17.66
C ASP A 151 -3.44 -10.72 -18.67
N ALA A 152 -3.64 -11.58 -19.67
CA ALA A 152 -2.62 -11.83 -20.70
C ALA A 152 -2.33 -10.58 -21.57
N GLU A 153 -3.27 -9.64 -21.67
CA GLU A 153 -3.13 -8.41 -22.45
C GLU A 153 -2.16 -7.42 -21.76
N GLU A 154 -2.09 -7.46 -20.43
CA GLU A 154 -1.20 -6.64 -19.60
C GLU A 154 0.28 -7.06 -19.71
N LEU A 155 0.56 -8.30 -20.13
CA LEU A 155 1.93 -8.80 -20.27
C LEU A 155 2.75 -7.99 -21.29
N LEU A 156 2.11 -7.47 -22.33
CA LEU A 156 2.80 -6.57 -23.27
C LEU A 156 3.25 -5.28 -22.56
N GLY A 157 2.43 -4.74 -21.66
CA GLY A 157 2.76 -3.58 -20.83
C GLY A 157 3.92 -3.86 -19.89
N LEU A 158 3.94 -5.05 -19.26
CA LEU A 158 5.05 -5.50 -18.42
C LEU A 158 6.36 -5.57 -19.20
N ARG A 159 6.36 -6.24 -20.35
CA ARG A 159 7.55 -6.38 -21.21
C ARG A 159 8.07 -5.02 -21.67
N ASN A 160 7.17 -4.13 -22.09
CA ASN A 160 7.53 -2.76 -22.48
C ASN A 160 8.16 -1.99 -21.31
N TRP A 161 7.58 -2.10 -20.11
CA TRP A 161 8.15 -1.48 -18.91
C TRP A 161 9.54 -2.05 -18.56
N LEU A 162 9.72 -3.37 -18.61
CA LEU A 162 11.01 -4.04 -18.39
C LEU A 162 12.06 -3.67 -19.44
N ASN A 163 11.66 -3.41 -20.67
CA ASN A 163 12.56 -2.99 -21.75
C ASN A 163 12.94 -1.51 -21.65
N GLY A 164 12.07 -0.68 -21.08
CA GLY A 164 12.35 0.73 -20.79
C GLY A 164 13.40 0.96 -19.70
N HIS A 165 13.78 -0.07 -18.95
CA HIS A 165 14.68 0.03 -17.82
C HIS A 165 15.79 -1.04 -17.87
N ARG A 166 17.04 -0.62 -17.66
CA ARG A 166 18.22 -1.50 -17.77
C ARG A 166 18.80 -1.94 -16.41
N LEU A 167 18.04 -1.80 -15.34
CA LEU A 167 18.52 -2.13 -14.01
C LEU A 167 18.49 -3.64 -13.78
N PRO A 168 19.50 -4.21 -13.08
CA PRO A 168 19.71 -5.66 -13.00
C PRO A 168 18.73 -6.37 -12.07
N LYS A 169 17.98 -5.62 -11.25
CA LYS A 169 17.07 -6.17 -10.24
C LYS A 169 15.74 -5.46 -10.26
N VAL A 170 14.66 -6.23 -10.10
CA VAL A 170 13.28 -5.76 -9.99
C VAL A 170 12.73 -6.24 -8.65
N ASP A 171 12.16 -5.33 -7.88
CA ASP A 171 11.44 -5.67 -6.65
C ASP A 171 9.99 -6.01 -6.98
N VAL A 172 9.57 -7.24 -6.67
CA VAL A 172 8.18 -7.68 -6.66
C VAL A 172 7.58 -7.33 -5.31
N ARG A 173 6.63 -6.39 -5.27
CA ARG A 173 6.10 -5.84 -4.02
C ARG A 173 4.66 -6.28 -3.79
N PRO A 174 4.40 -7.18 -2.83
CA PRO A 174 3.07 -7.72 -2.54
C PRO A 174 2.28 -6.74 -1.65
N SER A 175 2.24 -5.46 -2.03
CA SER A 175 1.63 -4.42 -1.20
C SER A 175 0.10 -4.52 -1.21
N ILE A 176 -0.53 -4.05 -0.14
CA ILE A 176 -1.98 -3.87 -0.02
C ILE A 176 -2.22 -2.40 0.30
N GLU A 177 -3.09 -1.74 -0.48
CA GLU A 177 -3.56 -0.40 -0.19
C GLU A 177 -4.79 -0.46 0.73
N VAL A 178 -4.77 0.34 1.78
CA VAL A 178 -5.91 0.50 2.69
C VAL A 178 -6.25 1.97 2.77
N THR A 179 -7.52 2.32 2.54
CA THR A 179 -7.98 3.71 2.54
C THR A 179 -9.26 3.87 3.32
N TRP A 180 -9.38 4.98 4.03
CA TRP A 180 -10.58 5.43 4.71
C TRP A 180 -10.99 6.79 4.16
N TYR A 181 -12.27 6.93 3.83
CA TYR A 181 -12.84 8.13 3.23
C TYR A 181 -13.49 8.92 4.35
N CYS A 182 -13.01 10.15 4.55
CA CYS A 182 -13.57 11.03 5.54
C CYS A 182 -14.70 11.85 4.93
N ASP A 183 -15.89 11.76 5.53
CA ASP A 183 -17.05 12.55 5.12
C ASP A 183 -16.88 14.05 5.45
N GLU A 184 -16.00 14.37 6.39
CA GLU A 184 -15.68 15.75 6.77
C GLU A 184 -14.63 16.34 5.82
N PRO A 185 -14.89 17.48 5.17
CA PRO A 185 -13.90 18.15 4.32
C PRO A 185 -12.69 18.67 5.12
N ARG A 186 -12.81 18.75 6.45
CA ARG A 186 -11.78 19.16 7.39
C ARG A 186 -11.87 18.29 8.65
N PRO A 187 -11.25 17.10 8.66
CA PRO A 187 -11.40 16.16 9.76
C PRO A 187 -10.77 16.68 11.05
N SER A 188 -11.41 16.36 12.18
CA SER A 188 -10.81 16.61 13.49
C SER A 188 -9.61 15.69 13.76
N VAL A 189 -8.62 16.19 14.51
CA VAL A 189 -7.45 15.41 14.95
C VAL A 189 -7.85 14.13 15.72
N PRO A 190 -8.82 14.15 16.66
CA PRO A 190 -9.27 12.93 17.34
C PRO A 190 -9.88 11.88 16.40
N ALA A 191 -10.62 12.30 15.36
CA ALA A 191 -11.18 11.37 14.37
C ALA A 191 -10.07 10.66 13.58
N ILE A 192 -9.07 11.42 13.10
CA ILE A 192 -7.92 10.85 12.39
C ILE A 192 -7.11 9.92 13.29
N ARG A 193 -6.84 10.29 14.55
CA ARG A 193 -6.13 9.41 15.49
C ARG A 193 -6.88 8.10 15.72
N ARG A 194 -8.21 8.16 15.88
CA ARG A 194 -9.05 6.97 16.05
C ARG A 194 -8.96 6.05 14.83
N ALA A 195 -9.10 6.58 13.62
CA ALA A 195 -8.98 5.81 12.39
C ALA A 195 -7.58 5.17 12.27
N ILE A 196 -6.51 5.89 12.58
CA ILE A 196 -5.15 5.32 12.58
C ILE A 196 -5.03 4.18 13.60
N ASN A 197 -5.55 4.35 14.81
CA ASN A 197 -5.49 3.30 15.83
C ASN A 197 -6.35 2.09 15.47
N GLU A 198 -7.49 2.28 14.79
CA GLU A 198 -8.29 1.18 14.24
C GLU A 198 -7.48 0.38 13.21
N PHE A 199 -6.85 1.06 12.25
CA PHE A 199 -5.96 0.42 11.28
C PHE A 199 -4.79 -0.32 11.95
N LEU A 200 -4.05 0.32 12.86
CA LEU A 200 -2.91 -0.29 13.56
C LEU A 200 -3.34 -1.50 14.40
N THR A 201 -4.46 -1.40 15.10
CA THR A 201 -5.04 -2.52 15.87
C THR A 201 -5.34 -3.71 14.95
N ALA A 202 -5.96 -3.45 13.79
CA ALA A 202 -6.32 -4.49 12.84
C ALA A 202 -5.09 -5.26 12.32
N ILE A 203 -3.99 -4.56 12.03
CA ILE A 203 -2.75 -5.18 11.56
C ILE A 203 -1.81 -5.66 12.68
N ARG A 204 -2.28 -5.66 13.93
CA ARG A 204 -1.53 -6.10 15.12
C ARG A 204 -0.25 -5.31 15.38
N GLU A 205 -0.26 -4.04 15.05
CA GLU A 205 0.83 -3.11 15.29
C GLU A 205 0.57 -2.24 16.53
N PRO A 206 1.61 -1.68 17.16
CA PRO A 206 1.44 -0.77 18.29
C PRO A 206 0.57 0.44 17.91
N VAL A 207 -0.39 0.78 18.77
CA VAL A 207 -1.25 1.95 18.59
C VAL A 207 -0.54 3.25 18.98
N LEU A 208 -1.03 4.38 18.47
CA LEU A 208 -0.61 5.70 18.90
C LEU A 208 -1.04 5.95 20.35
N PRO A 209 -0.22 6.67 21.15
CA PRO A 209 -0.57 7.06 22.53
C PRO A 209 -1.76 8.03 22.60
#